data_AF-A0A1V5A9C6-F1
#
_entry.id   AF-A0A1V5A9C6-F1
#
_cell.length_a   1.000
_cell.length_b   1.000
_cell.length_c   1.000
_cell.angle_alpha   90.00
_cell.angle_beta   90.00
_cell.angle_gamma   90.00
#
_symmetry.space_group_name_H-M   'P 1'
#
loop_
_entity.id
_entity.type
_entity.pdbx_description
1 polymer ?
#
loop_
_entity_poly.entity_id
_entity_poly.type
_entity_poly.pdbx_seq_one_letter_code
_entity_poly.pdbx_strand_id
1 'polypeptide(L)' 'MGTKIGKEKIKREAGYLYYLGKDGFVWAAPMKNNKTGKKKKVGTEKIAKEKGYFYYLGKDGFVGKAKMKNA' A
#
# COMPACT_ATOMS: atom_id res chain seq x y z
N MET A 1 11.23 12.85 1.27
CA MET A 1 10.41 12.48 2.45
C MET A 1 9.02 12.10 1.97
N GLY A 2 8.48 10.98 2.41
CA GLY A 2 7.10 10.61 2.10
C GLY A 2 6.14 11.15 3.16
N THR A 3 4.97 11.62 2.75
CA THR A 3 3.92 12.14 3.63
C THR A 3 2.95 11.03 3.98
N LYS A 4 2.70 10.80 5.27
CA LYS A 4 1.62 9.92 5.72
C LYS A 4 0.27 10.52 5.30
N ILE A 5 -0.56 9.71 4.66
CA ILE A 5 -1.91 10.11 4.22
C ILE A 5 -2.99 9.21 4.80
N GLY A 6 -2.66 7.94 5.06
CA GLY A 6 -3.61 6.99 5.61
C GLY A 6 -3.75 7.17 7.11
N LYS A 7 -4.98 7.07 7.60
CA LYS A 7 -5.30 7.04 9.03
C LYS A 7 -5.38 5.61 9.56
N GLU A 8 -5.71 4.67 8.69
CA GLU A 8 -5.80 3.25 9.03
C GLU A 8 -4.40 2.61 9.20
N LYS A 9 -4.24 1.84 10.29
CA LYS A 9 -3.02 1.06 10.56
C LYS A 9 -3.20 -0.37 10.07
N ILE A 10 -2.53 -0.72 8.98
CA ILE A 10 -2.54 -2.04 8.38
C ILE A 10 -1.47 -2.93 9.03
N LYS A 11 -1.87 -4.12 9.50
CA LYS A 11 -0.93 -5.14 9.96
C LYS A 11 -0.28 -5.83 8.76
N ARG A 12 1.04 -5.85 8.75
CA ARG A 12 1.83 -6.53 7.72
C ARG A 12 2.07 -7.97 8.13
N GLU A 13 1.79 -8.89 7.23
CA GLU A 13 2.04 -10.31 7.35
C GLU A 13 3.29 -10.66 6.54
N ALA A 14 4.12 -11.54 7.09
CA ALA A 14 5.27 -12.07 6.38
C ALA A 14 4.80 -12.82 5.12
N GLY A 15 5.56 -12.71 4.04
CA GLY A 15 5.20 -13.36 2.77
C GLY A 15 4.18 -12.59 1.91
N TYR A 16 3.79 -11.36 2.29
CA TYR A 16 2.93 -10.50 1.48
C TYR A 16 3.57 -9.15 1.12
N LEU A 17 3.30 -8.70 -0.11
CA LEU A 17 3.59 -7.37 -0.62
C LEU A 17 2.35 -6.48 -0.47
N TYR A 18 2.53 -5.30 0.10
CA TYR A 18 1.45 -4.34 0.34
C TYR A 18 1.57 -3.15 -0.60
N TYR A 19 0.47 -2.80 -1.28
CA TYR A 19 0.43 -1.70 -2.24
C TYR A 19 -0.95 -1.04 -2.30
N LEU A 20 -0.99 0.17 -2.86
CA LEU A 20 -2.24 0.87 -3.12
C LEU A 20 -2.75 0.57 -4.54
N GLY A 21 -3.91 -0.08 -4.62
CA GLY A 21 -4.57 -0.46 -5.86
C GLY A 21 -5.04 0.75 -6.69
N LYS A 22 -5.47 0.50 -7.93
CA LYS A 22 -6.03 1.55 -8.81
C LYS A 22 -7.40 2.05 -8.32
N ASP A 23 -8.11 1.21 -7.59
CA ASP A 23 -9.36 1.47 -6.87
C ASP A 23 -9.19 2.38 -5.65
N GLY A 24 -7.95 2.67 -5.24
CA GLY A 24 -7.63 3.53 -4.11
C GLY A 24 -7.59 2.80 -2.77
N PHE A 25 -7.74 1.48 -2.72
CA PHE A 25 -7.65 0.71 -1.49
C PHE A 25 -6.29 0.02 -1.34
N VAL A 26 -5.95 -0.37 -0.11
CA VAL A 26 -4.73 -1.13 0.18
C VAL A 26 -4.98 -2.62 -0.06
N TRP A 27 -4.09 -3.23 -0.83
CA TRP A 27 -4.11 -4.65 -1.16
C TRP A 27 -2.84 -5.34 -0.65
N ALA A 28 -3.01 -6.59 -0.25
CA ALA A 28 -1.92 -7.53 0.05
C ALA A 28 -1.88 -8.61 -1.03
N ALA A 29 -0.73 -8.75 -1.69
CA ALA A 29 -0.48 -9.83 -2.65
C ALA A 29 0.59 -10.79 -2.10
N PRO A 30 0.42 -12.11 -2.28
CA PRO A 30 1.45 -13.08 -1.90
C PRO A 30 2.74 -12.82 -2.67
N MET A 31 3.88 -12.91 -1.97
CA MET A 31 5.20 -12.89 -2.58
C MET A 31 5.54 -14.28 -3.14
N LYS A 32 6.58 -14.38 -3.99
CA LYS A 32 7.02 -15.65 -4.62
C LYS A 32 7.23 -16.81 -3.63
N ASN A 33 7.61 -16.50 -2.39
CA ASN A 33 7.84 -17.49 -1.34
C ASN A 33 6.54 -17.97 -0.67
N ASN A 34 5.43 -17.24 -0.84
CA ASN A 34 4.12 -17.58 -0.31
C ASN A 34 3.23 -18.16 -1.42
N LYS A 35 3.26 -19.49 -1.57
CA LYS A 35 2.53 -20.21 -2.64
C LYS A 35 1.04 -20.41 -2.34
N THR A 36 0.63 -20.33 -1.08
CA THR A 36 -0.76 -20.59 -0.64
C THR A 36 -1.57 -19.30 -0.46
N GLY A 37 -0.91 -18.17 -0.24
CA GLY A 37 -1.56 -16.88 -0.08
C GLY A 37 -2.32 -16.44 -1.34
N LYS A 38 -3.40 -15.70 -1.14
CA LYS A 38 -4.18 -15.07 -2.22
C LYS A 38 -4.15 -13.55 -2.07
N LYS A 39 -4.39 -12.85 -3.18
CA LYS A 39 -4.55 -11.39 -3.16
C LYS A 39 -5.80 -11.06 -2.33
N LYS A 40 -5.65 -10.18 -1.34
CA LYS A 40 -6.77 -9.72 -0.50
C LYS A 40 -6.71 -8.22 -0.30
N LYS A 41 -7.89 -7.60 -0.25
CA LYS A 41 -8.04 -6.21 0.19
C LYS A 41 -7.86 -6.18 1.70
N VAL A 42 -6.97 -5.32 2.20
CA VAL A 42 -6.66 -5.20 3.64
C VAL A 42 -7.00 -3.83 4.19
N GLY A 43 -7.09 -2.81 3.33
CA GLY A 43 -7.50 -1.47 3.72
C GLY A 43 -8.98 -1.23 3.47
N THR A 44 -9.61 -0.56 4.42
CA THR A 44 -10.97 -0.03 4.32
C THR A 44 -10.97 1.42 3.85
N GLU A 45 -9.87 2.14 4.05
CA GLU A 45 -9.71 3.52 3.63
C GLU A 45 -9.48 3.63 2.11
N LYS A 46 -10.25 4.51 1.44
CA LYS A 46 -10.08 4.83 0.03
C LYS A 46 -9.23 6.08 -0.12
N ILE A 47 -8.05 5.92 -0.70
CA ILE A 47 -7.11 6.99 -0.99
C ILE A 47 -7.26 7.45 -2.44
N ALA A 48 -7.40 8.75 -2.64
CA ALA A 48 -7.32 9.36 -3.97
C ALA A 48 -5.86 9.43 -4.43
N LYS A 49 -5.57 8.84 -5.59
CA LYS A 49 -4.24 8.88 -6.21
C LYS A 49 -4.09 10.16 -7.00
N GLU A 50 -3.06 10.92 -6.68
CA GLU A 50 -2.67 12.15 -7.35
C GLU A 50 -1.60 11.82 -8.41
N LYS A 51 -1.69 12.47 -9.57
CA LYS A 51 -0.66 12.35 -10.61
C LYS A 51 0.67 12.89 -10.07
N GLY A 52 1.78 12.23 -10.44
CA GLY A 52 3.13 12.60 -9.99
C GLY A 52 3.50 12.10 -8.59
N TYR A 53 2.66 11.28 -7.95
CA TYR A 53 2.94 10.68 -6.64
C TYR A 53 2.90 9.15 -6.71
N PHE A 54 3.82 8.53 -5.97
CA PHE A 54 3.83 7.12 -5.68
C PHE A 54 3.27 6.86 -4.29
N TYR A 55 2.52 5.78 -4.13
CA TYR A 55 1.83 5.43 -2.90
C TYR A 55 2.31 4.07 -2.38
N TYR A 56 2.63 3.99 -1.10
CA TYR A 56 3.19 2.81 -0.48
C TYR A 56 2.72 2.63 0.95
N LEU A 57 2.81 1.41 1.48
CA LEU A 57 2.61 1.14 2.89
C LEU A 57 3.96 1.24 3.63
N GLY A 58 4.04 2.18 4.58
CA GLY A 58 5.21 2.39 5.42
C GLY A 58 5.51 1.21 6.35
N LYS A 59 6.67 1.25 7.01
CA LYS A 59 7.02 0.26 8.05
C LYS A 59 6.09 0.37 9.27
N ASP A 60 5.59 1.57 9.54
CA ASP A 60 4.67 1.86 10.65
C ASP A 60 3.23 1.34 10.41
N GLY A 61 2.96 0.77 9.24
CA GLY A 61 1.65 0.23 8.85
C GLY A 61 0.68 1.28 8.29
N PHE A 62 1.14 2.51 8.01
CA PHE A 62 0.31 3.56 7.43
C PHE A 62 0.61 3.76 5.94
N VAL A 63 -0.39 4.19 5.18
CA VAL A 63 -0.21 4.58 3.78
C VAL A 63 0.50 5.93 3.71
N GLY A 64 1.59 5.97 2.95
CA GLY A 64 2.31 7.19 2.62
C GLY A 64 2.30 7.48 1.12
N LYS A 65 2.47 8.75 0.77
CA LYS A 65 2.74 9.22 -0.59
C LYS A 65 4.15 9.80 -0.69
N ALA A 66 4.83 9.58 -1.80
CA ALA A 66 6.10 10.20 -2.13
C ALA A 66 6.02 10.80 -3.54
N LYS A 67 6.61 11.99 -3.73
CA LYS A 67 6.68 12.62 -5.05
C LYS A 67 7.60 11.79 -5.96
N MET A 68 7.12 11.44 -7.15
CA MET A 68 7.97 10.78 -8.14
C MET A 68 9.01 11.77 -8.64
N LYS A 69 10.28 11.33 -8.70
CA LYS A 69 11.41 12.20 -9.05
C LYS A 69 11.38 12.68 -10.52
N ASN A 70 10.60 12.01 -11.37
CA ASN A 70 10.46 12.27 -12.82
C ASN A 70 8.98 12.46 -13.22
N ALA A 71 8.19 13.17 -12.40
CA ALA A 71 6.78 13.46 -12.69
C ALA A 71 6.61 14.59 -13.70
#